data_AF-A0A0B2XIS2-F1
#
_entry.id   AF-A0A0B2XIS2-F1
#
_cell.length_a   1.000
_cell.length_b   1.000
_cell.length_c   1.000
_cell.angle_alpha   90.00
_cell.angle_beta   90.00
_cell.angle_gamma   90.00
#
_symmetry.space_group_name_H-M   'P 1'
#
loop_
_entity.id
_entity.type
_entity.pdbx_description
1 polymer ?
#
loop_
_entity_poly.entity_id
_entity_poly.type
_entity_poly.pdbx_seq_one_letter_code
_entity_poly.pdbx_strand_id
1 'polypeptide(L)'
;MNPEQLGVKSLKPRLSNVLKDQILLQLPSLNDVESEIFACKTQLQRLGSPRTTAGERRRYLLQVSREFSLLMKAAVDGEYNHPFFGTSKSEDGYRKRLRARVQNTLTEFEQEMRVNGQDRVIVDSPPTDGEDIRP
;
A
#
# COMPACT_ATOMS: atom_id res chain seq x y z
N MET A 1 19.86 59.22 -31.72
CA MET A 1 20.17 57.90 -31.15
C MET A 1 20.99 58.10 -29.89
N ASN A 2 20.69 57.36 -28.82
CA ASN A 2 21.35 57.56 -27.53
C ASN A 2 22.80 57.02 -27.59
N PRO A 3 23.85 57.82 -27.30
CA PRO A 3 25.25 57.38 -27.40
C PRO A 3 25.58 56.16 -26.53
N GLU A 4 24.82 55.96 -25.45
CA GLU A 4 24.94 54.81 -24.55
C GLU A 4 24.48 53.48 -25.14
N GLN A 5 23.89 53.49 -26.34
CA GLN A 5 23.39 52.28 -27.01
C GLN A 5 24.23 51.86 -28.21
N LEU A 6 25.32 52.58 -28.51
CA LEU A 6 26.14 52.37 -29.69
C LEU A 6 27.55 51.91 -29.31
N GLY A 7 28.05 50.90 -30.03
CA GLY A 7 29.42 50.41 -29.92
C GLY A 7 29.67 49.31 -28.89
N VAL A 8 30.81 48.62 -29.05
CA VAL A 8 31.18 47.44 -28.23
C VAL A 8 31.40 47.79 -26.76
N LYS A 9 31.87 49.02 -26.47
CA LYS A 9 32.17 49.48 -25.11
C LYS A 9 30.91 49.60 -24.23
N SER A 10 29.78 49.98 -24.81
CA SER A 10 28.49 50.09 -24.11
C SER A 10 27.69 48.78 -24.13
N LEU A 11 27.85 47.95 -25.17
CA LEU A 11 27.19 46.65 -25.30
C LEU A 11 27.69 45.61 -24.28
N LYS A 12 29.01 45.54 -24.06
CA LYS A 12 29.63 44.55 -23.17
C LYS A 12 29.09 44.57 -21.73
N PRO A 13 29.05 45.72 -21.01
CA PRO A 13 28.51 45.76 -19.65
C PRO A 13 26.99 45.47 -19.62
N ARG A 14 26.24 45.91 -20.63
CA ARG A 14 24.80 45.61 -20.73
C ARG A 14 24.54 44.12 -20.87
N LEU A 15 25.26 43.44 -21.75
CA LEU A 15 25.13 41.99 -21.93
C LEU A 15 25.56 41.25 -20.65
N SER A 16 26.59 41.74 -19.96
CA SER A 16 27.04 41.17 -18.68
C SER A 16 25.98 41.29 -17.59
N ASN A 17 25.26 42.42 -17.53
CA ASN A 17 24.15 42.62 -16.59
C ASN A 17 22.96 41.74 -16.95
N VAL A 18 22.56 41.68 -18.23
CA VAL A 18 21.48 40.81 -18.70
C VAL A 18 21.79 39.34 -18.38
N LEU A 19 23.01 38.88 -18.62
CA LEU A 19 23.43 37.52 -18.28
C LEU A 19 23.37 37.27 -16.77
N LYS A 20 23.85 38.22 -15.96
CA LYS A 20 23.78 38.14 -14.49
C LYS A 20 22.33 38.05 -14.02
N ASP A 21 21.46 38.92 -14.51
CA ASP A 21 20.04 38.95 -14.13
C ASP A 21 19.33 37.66 -14.56
N GLN A 22 19.67 37.13 -15.74
CA GLN A 22 19.18 35.84 -16.21
C GLN A 22 19.63 34.68 -15.31
N ILE A 23 20.91 34.66 -14.88
CA ILE A 23 21.41 33.64 -13.95
C ILE A 23 20.66 33.74 -12.62
N LEU A 24 20.56 34.94 -12.04
CA LEU A 24 19.85 35.16 -10.78
C LEU A 24 18.37 34.75 -10.84
N LEU A 25 17.71 34.96 -11.98
CA LEU A 25 16.34 34.54 -12.21
C LEU A 25 16.18 33.02 -12.29
N GLN A 26 17.18 32.30 -12.80
CA GLN A 26 17.14 30.85 -12.98
C GLN A 26 17.73 30.06 -11.79
N LEU A 27 18.47 30.69 -10.88
CA LEU A 27 18.99 30.00 -9.69
C LEU A 27 17.88 29.39 -8.80
N PRO A 28 16.71 30.03 -8.57
CA PRO A 28 15.64 29.44 -7.78
C PRO A 28 15.06 28.14 -8.34
N SER A 29 15.09 27.92 -9.67
CA SER A 29 14.64 26.66 -10.28
C SER A 29 15.65 25.50 -10.10
N LEU A 30 16.85 25.76 -9.57
CA LEU A 30 17.77 24.68 -9.18
C LEU A 30 17.26 23.88 -7.96
N ASN A 31 16.33 24.44 -7.17
CA ASN A 31 15.65 23.67 -6.12
C ASN A 31 14.87 22.48 -6.71
N ASP A 32 14.41 22.60 -7.96
CA ASP A 32 13.72 21.50 -8.64
C ASP A 32 14.67 20.31 -8.83
N VAL A 33 15.94 20.56 -9.13
CA VAL A 33 16.97 19.51 -9.26
C VAL A 33 17.18 18.76 -7.95
N GLU A 34 17.22 19.47 -6.82
CA GLU A 34 17.32 18.83 -5.50
C GLU A 34 16.10 17.97 -5.20
N SER A 35 14.91 18.48 -5.54
CA SER A 35 13.65 17.74 -5.38
C SER A 35 13.62 16.47 -6.25
N GLU A 36 14.10 16.54 -7.49
CA GLU A 36 14.20 15.40 -8.41
C GLU A 36 15.22 14.37 -7.94
N ILE A 37 16.38 14.82 -7.44
CA ILE A 37 17.38 13.93 -6.83
C ILE A 37 16.78 13.21 -5.62
N PHE A 38 16.04 13.93 -4.77
CA PHE A 38 15.38 13.33 -3.62
C PHE A 38 14.33 12.29 -4.04
N ALA A 39 13.51 12.61 -5.04
CA ALA A 39 12.53 11.68 -5.60
C ALA A 39 13.21 10.42 -6.18
N CYS A 40 14.29 10.59 -6.94
CA CYS A 40 15.08 9.50 -7.52
C CYS A 40 15.70 8.61 -6.44
N LYS A 41 16.30 9.21 -5.40
CA LYS A 41 16.86 8.47 -4.25
C LYS A 41 15.79 7.67 -3.51
N THR A 42 14.61 8.26 -3.31
CA THR A 42 13.47 7.58 -2.68
C THR A 42 13.01 6.40 -3.53
N GLN A 43 12.95 6.56 -4.85
CA GLN A 43 12.62 5.48 -5.78
C GLN A 43 13.67 4.37 -5.77
N LEU A 44 14.96 4.71 -5.76
CA LEU A 44 16.05 3.73 -5.67
C LEU A 44 15.99 2.93 -4.36
N GLN A 45 15.71 3.58 -3.23
CA GLN A 45 15.52 2.87 -1.95
C GLN A 45 14.37 1.87 -2.03
N ARG A 46 13.25 2.23 -2.67
CA ARG A 46 12.12 1.31 -2.88
C ARG A 46 12.46 0.12 -3.79
N LEU A 47 13.36 0.31 -4.76
CA LEU A 47 13.83 -0.76 -5.64
C LEU A 47 14.78 -1.74 -4.93
N GLY A 48 15.34 -1.35 -3.79
CA GLY A 48 16.26 -2.18 -3.00
C GLY A 48 17.61 -2.37 -3.66
N SER A 49 18.36 -3.38 -3.21
CA SER A 49 19.72 -3.62 -3.70
C SER A 49 19.74 -4.00 -5.20
N PRO A 50 20.77 -3.57 -5.95
CA PRO A 50 21.04 -4.06 -7.29
C PRO A 50 21.10 -5.59 -7.33
N ARG A 51 20.57 -6.18 -8.41
CA ARG A 51 20.41 -7.64 -8.59
C ARG A 51 20.96 -8.07 -9.94
N THR A 52 22.19 -7.68 -10.25
CA THR A 52 22.79 -7.81 -11.58
C THR A 52 23.10 -9.28 -11.91
N THR A 53 23.60 -10.03 -10.93
CA THR A 53 23.99 -11.44 -11.11
C THR A 53 22.80 -12.38 -10.95
N ALA A 54 22.91 -13.59 -11.53
CA ALA A 54 21.89 -14.63 -11.34
C ALA A 54 21.79 -15.09 -9.87
N GLY A 55 22.91 -15.12 -9.16
CA GLY A 55 22.97 -15.49 -7.74
C GLY A 55 22.22 -14.49 -6.84
N GLU A 56 22.38 -13.20 -7.08
CA GLU A 56 21.64 -12.14 -6.35
C GLU A 56 20.15 -12.20 -6.61
N ARG A 57 19.74 -12.41 -7.87
CA ARG A 57 18.33 -12.59 -8.24
C ARG A 57 17.71 -13.80 -7.53
N ARG A 58 18.41 -14.95 -7.51
CA ARG A 58 17.94 -16.15 -6.82
C ARG A 58 17.82 -15.93 -5.32
N ARG A 59 18.81 -15.28 -4.70
CA ARG A 59 18.78 -14.97 -3.26
C ARG A 59 17.60 -14.07 -2.92
N TYR A 60 17.35 -13.04 -3.72
CA TYR A 60 16.21 -12.15 -3.55
C TYR A 60 14.87 -12.91 -3.64
N LEU A 61 14.68 -13.74 -4.67
CA LEU A 61 13.46 -14.54 -4.80
C LEU A 61 13.25 -15.51 -3.63
N LEU A 62 14.33 -16.13 -3.14
CA LEU A 62 14.29 -16.99 -1.96
C LEU A 62 13.92 -16.20 -0.70
N GLN A 63 14.43 -14.99 -0.53
CA GLN A 63 14.06 -14.11 0.57
C GLN A 63 12.57 -13.77 0.50
N VAL A 64 12.07 -13.31 -0.65
CA VAL A 64 10.64 -13.00 -0.87
C VAL A 64 9.76 -14.22 -0.58
N SER A 65 10.15 -15.41 -1.05
CA SER A 65 9.43 -16.65 -0.78
C SER A 65 9.37 -16.96 0.71
N ARG A 66 10.47 -16.77 1.45
CA ARG A 66 10.51 -16.99 2.90
C ARG A 66 9.62 -16.00 3.64
N GLU A 67 9.71 -14.71 3.31
CA GLU A 67 8.87 -13.66 3.90
C GLU A 67 7.39 -13.95 3.65
N PHE A 68 7.02 -14.34 2.44
CA PHE A 68 5.66 -14.76 2.11
C PHE A 68 5.21 -15.95 2.97
N SER A 69 6.02 -17.01 3.08
CA SER A 69 5.67 -18.18 3.91
C SER A 69 5.50 -17.82 5.38
N LEU A 70 6.33 -16.92 5.91
CA LEU A 70 6.22 -16.43 7.29
C LEU A 70 4.92 -15.63 7.49
N LEU A 71 4.59 -14.72 6.57
CA LEU A 71 3.35 -13.95 6.64
C LEU A 71 2.12 -14.83 6.52
N MET A 72 2.13 -15.82 5.63
CA MET A 72 1.03 -16.78 5.48
C MET A 72 0.84 -17.60 6.75
N LYS A 73 1.94 -18.07 7.35
CA LYS A 73 1.88 -18.78 8.63
C LYS A 73 1.30 -17.90 9.72
N ALA A 74 1.80 -16.68 9.88
CA ALA A 74 1.26 -15.71 10.84
C ALA A 74 -0.23 -15.43 10.62
N ALA A 75 -0.68 -15.32 9.36
CA ALA A 75 -2.08 -15.11 9.01
C ALA A 75 -2.99 -16.29 9.41
N VAL A 76 -2.48 -17.52 9.30
CA VAL A 76 -3.17 -18.76 9.70
C VAL A 76 -3.14 -18.94 11.22
N ASP A 77 -2.03 -18.60 11.89
CA ASP A 77 -1.89 -18.70 13.34
C ASP A 77 -2.66 -17.58 14.07
N GLY A 78 -3.04 -16.52 13.34
CA GLY A 78 -3.76 -15.37 13.88
C GLY A 78 -2.84 -14.30 14.50
N GLU A 79 -1.56 -14.33 14.17
CA GLU A 79 -0.58 -13.35 14.61
C GLU A 79 -0.46 -12.20 13.60
N TYR A 80 -0.89 -10.99 13.98
CA TYR A 80 -1.00 -9.85 13.07
C TYR A 80 -0.08 -8.68 13.41
N ASN A 81 1.04 -8.95 14.07
CA ASN A 81 1.99 -7.91 14.51
C ASN A 81 2.79 -7.30 13.35
N HIS A 82 2.86 -7.99 12.20
CA HIS A 82 3.62 -7.51 11.05
C HIS A 82 2.92 -6.34 10.34
N PRO A 83 3.62 -5.26 9.94
CA PRO A 83 3.05 -4.10 9.26
C PRO A 83 2.24 -4.42 8.01
N PHE A 84 2.55 -5.54 7.33
CA PHE A 84 1.79 -6.06 6.18
C PHE A 84 0.28 -6.14 6.44
N PHE A 85 -0.13 -6.56 7.66
CA PHE A 85 -1.53 -6.72 8.03
C PHE A 85 -2.26 -5.41 8.28
N GLY A 86 -1.53 -4.30 8.47
CA GLY A 86 -2.09 -2.97 8.68
C GLY A 86 -3.13 -2.91 9.81
N THR A 87 -4.08 -1.99 9.70
CA THR A 87 -5.15 -1.82 10.70
C THR A 87 -6.31 -2.77 10.44
N SER A 88 -6.87 -3.40 11.47
CA SER A 88 -8.04 -4.30 11.34
C SER A 88 -9.32 -3.61 10.86
N LYS A 89 -9.39 -2.29 11.02
CA LYS A 89 -10.50 -1.44 10.59
C LYS A 89 -10.48 -1.09 9.09
N SER A 90 -9.37 -1.31 8.40
CA SER A 90 -9.33 -1.10 6.95
C SER A 90 -9.76 -2.37 6.23
N GLU A 91 -10.45 -2.22 5.10
CA GLU A 91 -10.88 -3.36 4.28
C GLU A 91 -9.70 -4.25 3.88
N ASP A 92 -8.60 -3.63 3.45
CA ASP A 92 -7.37 -4.34 3.08
C ASP A 92 -6.75 -5.10 4.28
N GLY A 93 -6.72 -4.47 5.45
CA GLY A 93 -6.21 -5.11 6.66
C GLY A 93 -7.11 -6.27 7.11
N TYR A 94 -8.43 -6.11 7.03
CA TYR A 94 -9.37 -7.18 7.33
C TYR A 94 -9.18 -8.38 6.39
N ARG A 95 -9.07 -8.12 5.08
CA ARG A 95 -8.87 -9.17 4.05
C ARG A 95 -7.62 -10.01 4.28
N LYS A 96 -6.55 -9.42 4.85
CA LYS A 96 -5.29 -10.10 5.15
C LYS A 96 -5.33 -10.97 6.42
N ARG A 97 -6.34 -10.85 7.27
CA ARG A 97 -6.46 -11.59 8.55
C ARG A 97 -7.24 -12.89 8.39
N LEU A 98 -6.61 -13.87 7.73
CA LEU A 98 -7.27 -15.10 7.30
C LEU A 98 -7.97 -15.84 8.45
N ARG A 99 -7.27 -16.11 9.56
CA ARG A 99 -7.86 -16.82 10.71
C ARG A 99 -9.07 -16.09 11.28
N ALA A 100 -8.99 -14.76 11.43
CA ALA A 100 -10.09 -13.97 11.99
C ALA A 100 -11.33 -14.03 11.08
N ARG A 101 -11.13 -13.94 9.75
CA ARG A 101 -12.22 -14.06 8.79
C ARG A 101 -12.92 -15.42 8.87
N VAL A 102 -12.14 -16.49 8.90
CA VAL A 102 -12.69 -17.86 9.03
C VAL A 102 -13.45 -18.00 10.35
N GLN A 103 -12.91 -17.49 11.46
CA GLN A 103 -13.60 -17.52 12.75
C GLN A 103 -14.93 -16.75 12.71
N ASN A 104 -14.96 -15.55 12.12
CA ASN A 104 -16.19 -14.78 11.99
C ASN A 104 -17.25 -15.55 11.19
N THR A 105 -16.87 -16.11 10.04
CA THR A 105 -17.78 -16.92 9.22
C THR A 105 -18.27 -18.16 9.97
N LEU A 106 -17.42 -18.82 10.75
CA LEU A 106 -17.83 -19.97 11.56
C LEU A 106 -18.78 -19.56 12.69
N THR A 107 -18.57 -18.41 13.33
CA THR A 107 -19.49 -17.88 14.35
C THR A 107 -20.86 -17.57 13.75
N GLU A 108 -20.91 -16.97 12.56
CA GLU A 108 -22.15 -16.74 11.83
C GLU A 108 -22.87 -18.06 11.51
N PHE A 109 -22.13 -19.03 11.01
CA PHE A 109 -22.65 -20.38 10.73
C PHE A 109 -23.17 -21.09 11.99
N GLU A 110 -22.48 -20.96 13.12
CA GLU A 110 -22.92 -21.53 14.41
C GLU A 110 -24.28 -20.97 14.83
N GLN A 111 -24.49 -19.65 14.68
CA GLN A 111 -25.77 -19.02 15.01
C GLN A 111 -26.88 -19.51 14.09
N GLU A 112 -26.60 -19.62 12.79
CA GLU A 112 -27.55 -20.14 11.81
C GLU A 112 -27.95 -21.58 12.16
N MET A 113 -26.99 -22.44 12.49
CA MET A 113 -27.26 -23.82 12.89
C MET A 113 -28.03 -23.92 14.21
N ARG A 114 -27.82 -22.99 15.15
CA ARG A 114 -28.57 -22.97 16.42
C ARG A 114 -30.05 -22.65 16.21
N VAL A 115 -30.37 -21.78 15.24
CA VAL A 115 -31.75 -21.35 14.98
C VAL A 115 -32.45 -22.29 13.99
N ASN A 116 -31.76 -22.64 12.90
CA ASN A 116 -32.35 -23.31 11.73
C ASN A 116 -31.73 -24.68 11.44
N GLY A 117 -30.78 -25.16 12.24
CA GLY A 117 -30.05 -26.40 11.97
C GLY A 117 -30.73 -27.68 12.46
N GLN A 118 -31.88 -27.59 13.12
CA GLN A 118 -32.61 -28.74 13.63
C GLN A 118 -33.54 -29.35 12.55
N ASP A 119 -33.42 -30.66 12.31
CA ASP A 119 -34.32 -31.41 11.41
C ASP A 119 -35.63 -31.80 12.11
N ARG A 120 -35.61 -31.92 13.44
CA ARG A 120 -36.75 -32.37 14.24
C ARG A 120 -36.87 -31.53 15.50
N VAL A 121 -38.09 -31.12 15.80
CA VAL A 121 -38.45 -30.39 17.01
C VAL A 121 -39.14 -31.36 17.96
N ILE A 122 -38.55 -31.56 19.14
CA ILE A 122 -39.18 -32.37 20.19
C ILE A 122 -40.20 -31.47 20.91
N VAL A 123 -41.45 -31.89 20.92
CA VAL A 123 -42.56 -31.20 21.60
C VAL A 123 -42.99 -32.02 22.81
N ASP A 124 -43.19 -31.36 23.96
CA ASP A 124 -43.57 -31.99 25.23
C ASP A 124 -45.01 -32.53 25.26
N SER A 125 -45.83 -32.15 24.29
CA SER A 125 -47.21 -32.62 24.15
C SER A 125 -47.51 -32.97 22.70
N PRO A 126 -48.24 -34.08 22.45
CA PRO A 126 -48.60 -34.48 21.10
C PRO A 126 -49.44 -33.38 20.42
N PRO A 127 -49.28 -33.18 19.10
CA PRO A 127 -50.06 -32.19 18.38
C PRO A 127 -51.53 -32.58 18.49
N THR A 128 -52.34 -31.68 19.02
CA THR A 128 -53.80 -31.80 19.00
C THR A 128 -54.22 -31.82 17.54
N ASP A 129 -54.88 -32.91 17.11
CA ASP A 129 -55.33 -33.10 15.73
C ASP A 129 -56.09 -31.85 15.22
N GLY A 130 -55.47 -31.07 14.34
CA GLY A 130 -56.19 -29.95 13.70
C GLY A 130 -55.37 -28.80 13.11
N GLU A 131 -54.12 -28.56 13.49
CA GLU A 131 -53.34 -27.47 12.91
C GLU A 131 -52.11 -27.99 12.17
N ASP A 132 -52.24 -27.98 10.85
CA ASP A 132 -51.22 -28.21 9.83
C ASP A 132 -50.11 -27.15 9.99
N ILE A 133 -49.15 -27.41 10.87
CA ILE A 133 -47.93 -26.62 10.99
C ILE A 133 -47.04 -26.98 9.79
N ARG A 134 -47.25 -26.29 8.67
CA ARG A 134 -46.30 -26.29 7.56
C ARG A 134 -45.10 -25.39 7.88
N PRO A 135 -43.89 -25.78 7.43
CA PRO A 135 -42.67 -25.03 7.69
C PRO A 135 -42.65 -23.67 7.00
#